data_AF-A0A966XPF5-F1
#
_entry.id   AF-A0A966XPF5-F1
#
_cell.length_a   1.000
_cell.length_b   1.000
_cell.length_c   1.000
_cell.angle_alpha   90.00
_cell.angle_beta   90.00
_cell.angle_gamma   90.00
#
_symmetry.space_group_name_H-M   'P 1'
#
loop_
_entity.id
_entity.type
_entity.pdbx_description
1 polymer ?
#
loop_
_entity_poly.entity_id
_entity_poly.type
_entity_poly.pdbx_seq_one_letter_code
_entity_poly.pdbx_strand_id
1 'polypeptide(L)'
;SELLKKIIEEVFDPAHVAVVLGDAQTSTELLGHHWDYIFFTGSVAVGKIVAKAAAEHLTPCTLELGGKSPCIIDGTAPIELTARRIVWGKLLNVGQTCIAPDYLLVHDSIKEPLLKALVAQIEKAYGRSAIESEDYGRLIHPKHVVRMQRFIGECSVYYGGETDESECYVSPTILVDVTLDSSVMQEEIFGPVLPVISYSDAKEMDQWLRGHPNPLAFYVFSKNKSFAEELLTNYSFGQAAVNDTIMMIAENSLPFGGVGNITVADPIATSTGTLTKDGSGSITLTGVSTFDGNLNIDAGTVVLDTGQIYATGTWGSHGIVTINSGGSLHLHQFTGGGRNLGNLSFHANLLVIDGGTLQFIGDSDLDGIMGDAASNGADNKLAFTIGENGGTLANNTAYTWSIWEDTDDVTKNPVYNGDLTIHGSGDFSFNAVVSGSINLTKTGSGTLTLSGNNTYTGQTNINAGTISITHNNALGTTGGATIIASGAS
;
A
#
# COMPACT_ATOMS: atom_id res chain seq x y z
N SER A 1 -31.72 16.91 -0.31
CA SER A 1 -31.99 16.29 0.99
C SER A 1 -33.47 16.35 1.36
N GLU A 2 -34.18 17.46 1.15
CA GLU A 2 -35.64 17.57 1.41
C GLU A 2 -36.49 16.51 0.70
N LEU A 3 -36.20 16.22 -0.59
CA LEU A 3 -36.90 15.18 -1.33
C LEU A 3 -36.72 13.79 -0.71
N LEU A 4 -35.51 13.47 -0.22
CA LEU A 4 -35.23 12.19 0.44
C LEU A 4 -36.07 12.06 1.71
N LYS A 5 -36.09 13.12 2.55
CA LYS A 5 -36.91 13.15 3.77
C LYS A 5 -38.37 12.87 3.44
N LYS A 6 -38.93 13.57 2.46
CA LYS A 6 -40.32 13.36 2.02
C LYS A 6 -40.58 11.92 1.60
N ILE A 7 -39.72 11.33 0.78
CA ILE A 7 -39.87 9.94 0.31
C ILE A 7 -39.83 8.96 1.50
N ILE A 8 -38.86 9.11 2.41
CA ILE A 8 -38.70 8.19 3.53
C ILE A 8 -39.86 8.29 4.52
N GLU A 9 -40.30 9.50 4.85
CA GLU A 9 -41.45 9.72 5.75
C GLU A 9 -42.78 9.23 5.15
N GLU A 10 -42.91 9.18 3.82
CA GLU A 10 -44.08 8.60 3.15
C GLU A 10 -44.06 7.06 3.10
N VAL A 11 -42.87 6.44 3.11
CA VAL A 11 -42.71 4.99 2.89
C VAL A 11 -42.55 4.20 4.19
N PHE A 12 -41.88 4.77 5.19
CA PHE A 12 -41.50 4.06 6.41
C PHE A 12 -42.15 4.66 7.65
N ASP A 13 -42.42 3.81 8.64
CA ASP A 13 -42.75 4.27 9.99
C ASP A 13 -41.54 5.02 10.58
N PRO A 14 -41.71 6.24 11.13
CA PRO A 14 -40.61 6.99 11.75
C PRO A 14 -39.89 6.26 12.88
N ALA A 15 -40.52 5.27 13.52
CA ALA A 15 -39.88 4.42 14.53
C ALA A 15 -38.88 3.42 13.93
N HIS A 16 -38.94 3.14 12.63
CA HIS A 16 -38.01 2.27 11.91
C HIS A 16 -36.93 3.05 11.16
N VAL A 17 -37.31 4.12 10.46
CA VAL A 17 -36.39 4.95 9.65
C VAL A 17 -36.75 6.42 9.79
N ALA A 18 -35.79 7.24 10.22
CA ALA A 18 -35.98 8.68 10.37
C ALA A 18 -34.90 9.45 9.59
N VAL A 19 -35.28 10.61 9.02
CA VAL A 19 -34.35 11.52 8.32
C VAL A 19 -34.22 12.80 9.12
N VAL A 20 -33.02 13.05 9.62
CA VAL A 20 -32.67 14.29 10.32
C VAL A 20 -31.89 15.18 9.36
N LEU A 21 -32.48 16.32 9.00
CA LEU A 21 -31.84 17.32 8.16
C LEU A 21 -31.07 18.30 9.03
N GLY A 22 -29.87 18.68 8.60
CA GLY A 22 -29.07 19.65 9.32
C GLY A 22 -27.67 19.78 8.74
N ASP A 23 -26.85 20.55 9.46
CA ASP A 23 -25.45 20.80 9.15
C ASP A 23 -24.52 20.04 10.10
N ALA A 24 -23.26 20.46 10.18
CA ALA A 24 -22.25 19.87 11.05
C ALA A 24 -22.64 19.90 12.54
N GLN A 25 -23.40 20.90 12.99
CA GLN A 25 -23.85 20.96 14.38
C GLN A 25 -24.86 19.84 14.64
N THR A 26 -25.85 19.69 13.75
CA THR A 26 -26.84 18.60 13.86
C THR A 26 -26.17 17.23 13.82
N SER A 27 -25.18 17.02 12.95
CA SER A 27 -24.40 15.77 12.93
C SER A 27 -23.65 15.53 14.23
N THR A 28 -23.08 16.57 14.85
CA THR A 28 -22.36 16.47 16.13
C THR A 28 -23.29 16.09 17.28
N GLU A 29 -24.48 16.67 17.33
CA GLU A 29 -25.52 16.31 18.31
C GLU A 29 -25.97 14.86 18.13
N LEU A 30 -26.22 14.42 16.88
CA LEU A 30 -26.58 13.04 16.58
C LEU A 30 -25.51 12.04 17.02
N LEU A 31 -24.24 12.34 16.76
CA LEU A 31 -23.10 11.50 17.17
C LEU A 31 -22.93 11.40 18.69
N GLY A 32 -23.55 12.30 19.47
CA GLY A 32 -23.55 12.23 20.94
C GLY A 32 -24.53 11.22 21.53
N HIS A 33 -25.38 10.59 20.72
CA HIS A 33 -26.26 9.52 21.15
C HIS A 33 -25.57 8.14 21.04
N HIS A 34 -26.11 7.16 21.77
CA HIS A 34 -25.68 5.77 21.65
C HIS A 34 -26.28 5.13 20.39
N TRP A 35 -25.42 4.67 19.49
CA TRP A 35 -25.78 3.94 18.28
C TRP A 35 -25.18 2.53 18.32
N ASP A 36 -25.91 1.54 17.84
CA ASP A 36 -25.39 0.17 17.71
C ASP A 36 -24.40 0.04 16.53
N TYR A 37 -24.50 0.93 15.53
CA TYR A 37 -23.62 0.95 14.37
C TYR A 37 -23.65 2.33 13.69
N ILE A 38 -22.52 2.79 13.16
CA ILE A 38 -22.42 4.05 12.40
C ILE A 38 -21.83 3.82 11.01
N PHE A 39 -22.56 4.22 9.96
CA PHE A 39 -22.05 4.25 8.59
C PHE A 39 -21.82 5.70 8.15
N PHE A 40 -20.62 6.03 7.70
CA PHE A 40 -20.26 7.37 7.27
C PHE A 40 -19.55 7.36 5.92
N THR A 41 -19.97 8.23 5.00
CA THR A 41 -19.26 8.51 3.75
C THR A 41 -18.89 9.98 3.68
N GLY A 42 -17.62 10.29 3.41
CA GLY A 42 -17.18 11.67 3.27
C GLY A 42 -15.67 11.87 3.39
N SER A 43 -15.28 13.04 3.89
CA SER A 43 -13.86 13.39 4.01
C SER A 43 -13.17 12.67 5.17
N VAL A 44 -11.87 12.42 5.04
CA VAL A 44 -11.04 11.82 6.10
C VAL A 44 -11.09 12.61 7.40
N ALA A 45 -11.11 13.95 7.32
CA ALA A 45 -11.17 14.80 8.50
C ALA A 45 -12.45 14.57 9.32
N VAL A 46 -13.61 14.47 8.66
CA VAL A 46 -14.88 14.19 9.33
C VAL A 46 -14.99 12.73 9.76
N GLY A 47 -14.47 11.79 8.97
CA GLY A 47 -14.41 10.37 9.35
C GLY A 47 -13.70 10.15 10.69
N LYS A 48 -12.61 10.89 10.96
CA LYS A 48 -11.92 10.87 12.25
C LYS A 48 -12.78 11.38 13.41
N ILE A 49 -13.61 12.40 13.17
CA ILE A 49 -14.56 12.93 14.18
C ILE A 49 -15.62 11.87 14.51
N VAL A 50 -16.16 11.21 13.47
CA VAL A 50 -17.14 10.12 13.62
C VAL A 50 -16.54 8.95 14.40
N ALA A 51 -15.35 8.49 14.02
CA ALA A 51 -14.65 7.40 14.70
C ALA A 51 -14.41 7.71 16.19
N LYS A 52 -14.03 8.95 16.51
CA LYS A 52 -13.82 9.40 17.90
C LYS A 52 -15.13 9.36 18.69
N ALA A 53 -16.23 9.85 18.13
CA ALA A 53 -17.52 9.82 18.79
C ALA A 53 -18.03 8.37 19.00
N ALA A 54 -17.84 7.51 17.99
CA ALA A 54 -18.20 6.10 18.07
C ALA A 54 -17.45 5.36 19.20
N ALA A 55 -16.18 5.72 19.44
CA ALA A 55 -15.35 5.09 20.47
C ALA A 55 -15.88 5.31 21.91
N GLU A 56 -16.58 6.42 22.19
CA GLU A 56 -17.20 6.69 23.51
C GLU A 56 -18.21 5.61 23.92
N HIS A 57 -18.79 4.92 22.94
CA HIS A 57 -19.77 3.86 23.14
C HIS A 57 -19.31 2.48 22.63
N LEU A 58 -18.05 2.36 22.20
CA LEU A 58 -17.53 1.18 21.50
C LEU A 58 -18.39 0.79 20.28
N THR A 59 -19.00 1.78 19.64
CA THR A 59 -19.87 1.57 18.48
C THR A 59 -19.02 1.19 17.27
N PRO A 60 -19.26 0.03 16.62
CA PRO A 60 -18.61 -0.29 15.36
C PRO A 60 -19.00 0.72 14.27
N CYS A 61 -18.06 1.01 13.36
CA CYS A 61 -18.32 1.92 12.24
C CYS A 61 -17.73 1.44 10.92
N THR A 62 -18.39 1.83 9.82
CA THR A 62 -17.82 1.81 8.46
C THR A 62 -17.61 3.23 7.98
N LEU A 63 -16.39 3.51 7.53
CA LEU A 63 -15.95 4.83 7.07
C LEU A 63 -15.54 4.74 5.60
N GLU A 64 -16.43 5.16 4.70
CA GLU A 64 -16.16 5.27 3.27
C GLU A 64 -15.57 6.64 2.96
N LEU A 65 -14.25 6.70 2.91
CA LEU A 65 -13.50 7.94 2.79
C LEU A 65 -12.84 8.06 1.42
N GLY A 66 -12.52 9.30 1.03
CA GLY A 66 -11.83 9.59 -0.22
C GLY A 66 -10.32 9.39 -0.16
N GLY A 67 -9.64 9.90 -1.18
CA GLY A 67 -8.18 9.83 -1.32
C GLY A 67 -7.78 10.14 -2.76
N LYS A 68 -6.47 10.19 -3.03
CA LYS A 68 -5.96 10.46 -4.38
C LYS A 68 -5.80 9.15 -5.13
N SER A 69 -6.86 8.74 -5.85
CA SER A 69 -6.85 7.49 -6.63
C SER A 69 -5.89 7.58 -7.83
N PRO A 70 -4.73 6.89 -7.81
CA PRO A 70 -3.77 6.96 -8.90
C PRO A 70 -4.28 6.19 -10.12
N CYS A 71 -3.88 6.66 -11.30
CA CYS A 71 -4.05 5.93 -12.55
C CYS A 71 -2.69 5.81 -13.26
N ILE A 72 -2.15 4.61 -13.27
CA ILE A 72 -0.83 4.28 -13.82
C ILE A 72 -1.01 3.77 -15.25
N ILE A 73 -0.25 4.32 -16.20
CA ILE A 73 -0.29 3.94 -17.61
C ILE A 73 1.13 3.60 -18.07
N ASP A 74 1.38 2.34 -18.43
CA ASP A 74 2.67 1.92 -18.99
C ASP A 74 2.78 2.16 -20.51
N GLY A 75 3.98 2.03 -21.06
CA GLY A 75 4.24 2.25 -22.48
C GLY A 75 3.53 1.28 -23.44
N THR A 76 2.86 0.24 -22.94
CA THR A 76 2.16 -0.77 -23.76
C THR A 76 0.66 -0.49 -23.89
N ALA A 77 0.14 0.46 -23.11
CA ALA A 77 -1.28 0.78 -23.05
C ALA A 77 -1.85 1.28 -24.40
N PRO A 78 -3.08 0.85 -24.79
CA PRO A 78 -3.73 1.32 -26.01
C PRO A 78 -4.25 2.76 -25.83
N ILE A 79 -3.44 3.75 -26.24
CA ILE A 79 -3.63 5.20 -26.01
C ILE A 79 -5.09 5.69 -26.18
N GLU A 80 -5.72 5.46 -27.33
CA GLU A 80 -7.07 5.98 -27.60
C GLU A 80 -8.15 5.39 -26.67
N LEU A 81 -8.06 4.09 -26.37
CA LEU A 81 -8.99 3.42 -25.48
C LEU A 81 -8.76 3.84 -24.02
N THR A 82 -7.48 3.95 -23.64
CA THR A 82 -7.06 4.45 -22.32
C THR A 82 -7.57 5.86 -22.09
N ALA A 83 -7.33 6.79 -23.03
CA ALA A 83 -7.80 8.16 -22.94
C ALA A 83 -9.33 8.25 -22.80
N ARG A 84 -10.07 7.48 -23.61
CA ARG A 84 -11.54 7.47 -23.55
C ARG A 84 -12.05 7.05 -22.17
N ARG A 85 -11.47 5.99 -21.60
CA ARG A 85 -11.88 5.46 -20.28
C ARG A 85 -11.51 6.42 -19.15
N ILE A 86 -10.31 6.99 -19.19
CA ILE A 86 -9.87 7.99 -18.21
C ILE A 86 -10.75 9.24 -18.26
N VAL A 87 -11.05 9.78 -19.45
CA VAL A 87 -11.91 10.96 -19.60
C VAL A 87 -13.30 10.70 -19.03
N TRP A 88 -13.89 9.54 -19.33
CA TRP A 88 -15.17 9.16 -18.75
C TRP A 88 -15.11 9.05 -17.22
N GLY A 89 -14.14 8.32 -16.67
CA GLY A 89 -14.00 8.17 -15.22
C GLY A 89 -13.67 9.46 -14.49
N LYS A 90 -12.85 10.35 -15.07
CA LYS A 90 -12.47 11.63 -14.48
C LYS A 90 -13.60 12.65 -14.51
N LEU A 91 -14.37 12.70 -15.58
CA LEU A 91 -15.35 13.77 -15.80
C LEU A 91 -16.79 13.32 -15.50
N LEU A 92 -17.00 12.05 -15.16
CA LEU A 92 -18.21 11.61 -14.48
C LEU A 92 -18.45 12.50 -13.26
N ASN A 93 -19.64 13.12 -13.20
CA ASN A 93 -20.01 14.08 -12.16
C ASN A 93 -18.97 15.21 -11.97
N VAL A 94 -18.32 15.65 -13.06
CA VAL A 94 -17.29 16.71 -13.03
C VAL A 94 -16.11 16.37 -12.11
N GLY A 95 -15.81 15.08 -11.93
CA GLY A 95 -14.74 14.60 -11.05
C GLY A 95 -15.07 14.64 -9.56
N GLN A 96 -16.31 14.99 -9.17
CA GLN A 96 -16.79 14.91 -7.79
C GLN A 96 -17.21 13.48 -7.48
N THR A 97 -16.24 12.57 -7.44
CA THR A 97 -16.44 11.13 -7.20
C THR A 97 -15.20 10.56 -6.52
N CYS A 98 -15.37 9.89 -5.37
CA CYS A 98 -14.26 9.43 -4.51
C CYS A 98 -13.31 8.45 -5.22
N ILE A 99 -13.82 7.73 -6.21
CA ILE A 99 -13.05 6.78 -7.03
C ILE A 99 -12.67 7.33 -8.41
N ALA A 100 -12.89 8.62 -8.70
CA ALA A 100 -12.41 9.20 -9.95
C ALA A 100 -10.88 9.08 -10.03
N PRO A 101 -10.29 8.83 -11.21
CA PRO A 101 -8.84 8.98 -11.41
C PRO A 101 -8.42 10.38 -10.96
N ASP A 102 -7.68 10.47 -9.86
CA ASP A 102 -7.35 11.77 -9.28
C ASP A 102 -6.19 12.41 -10.05
N TYR A 103 -5.15 11.61 -10.33
CA TYR A 103 -3.98 11.97 -11.15
C TYR A 103 -3.52 10.81 -12.02
N LEU A 104 -2.78 11.12 -13.09
CA LEU A 104 -2.14 10.12 -13.96
C LEU A 104 -0.63 10.02 -13.71
N LEU A 105 -0.12 8.80 -13.62
CA LEU A 105 1.30 8.47 -13.75
C LEU A 105 1.50 7.76 -15.08
N VAL A 106 2.21 8.40 -16.01
CA VAL A 106 2.30 7.94 -17.41
C VAL A 106 3.75 7.70 -17.77
N HIS A 107 4.06 6.54 -18.35
CA HIS A 107 5.39 6.27 -18.87
C HIS A 107 5.78 7.32 -19.92
N ASP A 108 6.99 7.87 -19.83
CA ASP A 108 7.47 9.00 -20.64
C ASP A 108 7.25 8.82 -22.15
N SER A 109 7.48 7.61 -22.66
CA SER A 109 7.37 7.20 -24.06
C SER A 109 6.00 7.41 -24.69
N ILE A 110 4.93 7.51 -23.89
CA ILE A 110 3.55 7.67 -24.37
C ILE A 110 2.82 8.91 -23.82
N LYS A 111 3.46 9.72 -22.97
CA LYS A 111 2.83 10.88 -22.33
C LYS A 111 2.23 11.87 -23.34
N GLU A 112 3.04 12.30 -24.31
CA GLU A 112 2.60 13.26 -25.34
C GLU A 112 1.46 12.73 -26.23
N PRO A 113 1.54 11.50 -26.79
CA PRO A 113 0.41 10.88 -27.47
C PRO A 113 -0.86 10.79 -26.59
N LEU A 114 -0.71 10.42 -25.31
CA LEU A 114 -1.85 10.30 -24.40
C LEU A 114 -2.50 11.66 -24.11
N LEU A 115 -1.72 12.71 -23.86
CA LEU A 115 -2.24 14.07 -23.64
C LEU A 115 -3.10 14.54 -24.81
N LYS A 116 -2.66 14.32 -26.05
CA LYS A 116 -3.45 14.65 -27.25
C LYS A 116 -4.74 13.83 -27.35
N ALA A 117 -4.66 12.53 -27.04
CA ALA A 117 -5.84 11.67 -27.03
C ALA A 117 -6.84 12.07 -25.94
N LEU A 118 -6.37 12.46 -24.74
CA LEU A 118 -7.23 12.96 -23.66
C LEU A 118 -8.00 14.20 -24.12
N VAL A 119 -7.32 15.19 -24.70
CA VAL A 119 -7.98 16.39 -25.25
C VAL A 119 -9.02 16.02 -26.32
N ALA A 120 -8.66 15.15 -27.25
CA ALA A 120 -9.58 14.71 -28.30
C ALA A 120 -10.84 14.01 -27.74
N GLN A 121 -10.69 13.19 -26.68
CA GLN A 121 -11.83 12.54 -26.04
C GLN A 121 -12.66 13.51 -25.19
N ILE A 122 -12.05 14.53 -24.57
CA ILE A 122 -12.77 15.62 -23.88
C ILE A 122 -13.62 16.39 -24.88
N GLU A 123 -13.02 16.89 -25.96
CA GLU A 123 -13.75 17.64 -27.00
C GLU A 123 -14.85 16.80 -27.65
N LYS A 124 -14.62 15.50 -27.81
CA LYS A 124 -15.63 14.57 -28.33
C LYS A 124 -16.81 14.40 -27.38
N ALA A 125 -16.57 14.39 -26.07
CA ALA A 125 -17.60 14.18 -25.07
C ALA A 125 -18.41 15.44 -24.77
N TYR A 126 -17.75 16.60 -24.68
CA TYR A 126 -18.37 17.83 -24.16
C TYR A 126 -18.26 19.03 -25.12
N GLY A 127 -17.71 18.83 -26.32
CA GLY A 127 -17.38 19.92 -27.24
C GLY A 127 -16.16 20.72 -26.78
N ARG A 128 -15.82 21.76 -27.54
CA ARG A 128 -14.71 22.68 -27.22
C ARG A 128 -15.05 23.66 -26.09
N SER A 129 -16.34 23.90 -25.86
CA SER A 129 -16.86 24.79 -24.83
C SER A 129 -17.72 23.96 -23.88
N ALA A 130 -17.08 23.29 -22.91
CA ALA A 130 -17.78 22.35 -22.03
C ALA A 130 -18.87 23.02 -21.17
N ILE A 131 -18.82 24.35 -20.98
CA ILE A 131 -19.88 25.10 -20.29
C ILE A 131 -21.22 25.05 -21.03
N GLU A 132 -21.19 24.91 -22.36
CA GLU A 132 -22.37 24.81 -23.23
C GLU A 132 -22.92 23.37 -23.33
N SER A 133 -22.19 22.37 -22.82
CA SER A 133 -22.61 20.97 -22.86
C SER A 133 -23.65 20.69 -21.78
N GLU A 134 -24.81 20.18 -22.19
CA GLU A 134 -25.87 19.72 -21.28
C GLU A 134 -25.43 18.50 -20.44
N ASP A 135 -24.44 17.73 -20.94
CA ASP A 135 -23.90 16.54 -20.28
C ASP A 135 -22.78 16.88 -19.27
N TYR A 136 -22.35 18.14 -19.20
CA TYR A 136 -21.30 18.59 -18.29
C TYR A 136 -21.90 19.27 -17.06
N GLY A 137 -21.67 18.68 -15.88
CA GLY A 137 -22.22 19.17 -14.62
C GLY A 137 -21.59 20.47 -14.10
N ARG A 138 -21.85 20.79 -12.82
CA ARG A 138 -21.23 21.89 -12.07
C ARG A 138 -20.66 21.39 -10.75
N LEU A 139 -19.71 22.13 -10.19
CA LEU A 139 -19.25 21.89 -8.83
C LEU A 139 -20.38 22.21 -7.84
N ILE A 140 -20.40 21.49 -6.72
CA ILE A 140 -21.51 21.57 -5.76
C ILE A 140 -21.61 22.93 -5.03
N HIS A 141 -20.51 23.70 -4.99
CA HIS A 141 -20.46 24.99 -4.29
C HIS A 141 -19.32 25.89 -4.80
N PRO A 142 -19.48 27.23 -4.82
CA PRO A 142 -18.46 28.19 -5.28
C PRO A 142 -17.07 28.01 -4.66
N LYS A 143 -17.01 27.73 -3.35
CA LYS A 143 -15.77 27.39 -2.63
C LYS A 143 -14.91 26.31 -3.31
N HIS A 144 -15.53 25.34 -4.00
CA HIS A 144 -14.79 24.30 -4.71
C HIS A 144 -14.21 24.82 -6.03
N VAL A 145 -14.84 25.81 -6.68
CA VAL A 145 -14.27 26.54 -7.82
C VAL A 145 -13.02 27.29 -7.39
N VAL A 146 -13.09 28.04 -6.28
CA VAL A 146 -11.94 28.77 -5.72
C VAL A 146 -10.77 27.83 -5.43
N ARG A 147 -11.06 26.63 -4.90
CA ARG A 147 -10.05 25.59 -4.69
C ARG A 147 -9.42 25.12 -6.01
N MET A 148 -10.21 24.89 -7.06
CA MET A 148 -9.69 24.51 -8.38
C MET A 148 -8.85 25.64 -9.01
N GLN A 149 -9.28 26.90 -8.87
CA GLN A 149 -8.51 28.06 -9.35
C GLN A 149 -7.10 28.11 -8.74
N ARG A 150 -6.97 27.81 -7.44
CA ARG A 150 -5.66 27.69 -6.79
C ARG A 150 -4.80 26.61 -7.43
N PHE A 151 -5.34 25.41 -7.61
CA PHE A 151 -4.62 24.31 -8.25
C PHE A 151 -4.15 24.66 -9.67
N ILE A 152 -5.03 25.28 -10.45
CA ILE A 152 -4.76 25.68 -11.83
C ILE A 152 -3.69 26.78 -11.88
N GLY A 153 -3.78 27.79 -11.00
CA GLY A 153 -2.86 28.93 -10.99
C GLY A 153 -1.43 28.62 -10.55
N GLU A 154 -1.20 27.49 -9.89
CA GLU A 154 0.11 27.06 -9.39
C GLU A 154 0.84 26.09 -10.35
N CYS A 155 0.19 25.62 -11.42
CA CYS A 155 0.71 24.60 -12.33
C CYS A 155 0.67 25.04 -13.79
N SER A 156 1.41 24.34 -14.66
CA SER A 156 1.32 24.52 -16.11
C SER A 156 0.01 23.90 -16.64
N VAL A 157 -0.81 24.70 -17.32
CA VAL A 157 -2.05 24.23 -17.95
C VAL A 157 -1.77 23.74 -19.37
N TYR A 158 -2.03 22.46 -19.63
CA TYR A 158 -1.93 21.88 -20.97
C TYR A 158 -3.22 22.06 -21.78
N TYR A 159 -4.38 21.96 -21.12
CA TYR A 159 -5.69 22.13 -21.73
C TYR A 159 -6.71 22.63 -20.69
N GLY A 160 -7.66 23.47 -21.11
CA GLY A 160 -8.71 24.03 -20.26
C GLY A 160 -8.21 25.14 -19.35
N GLY A 161 -8.70 25.17 -18.11
CA GLY A 161 -8.33 26.14 -17.08
C GLY A 161 -9.34 27.28 -16.90
N GLU A 162 -10.41 27.34 -17.70
CA GLU A 162 -11.49 28.30 -17.55
C GLU A 162 -12.34 28.00 -16.31
N THR A 163 -12.72 29.04 -15.58
CA THR A 163 -13.55 28.93 -14.37
C THR A 163 -14.58 30.04 -14.32
N ASP A 164 -15.76 29.75 -13.78
CA ASP A 164 -16.78 30.74 -13.43
C ASP A 164 -17.38 30.39 -12.06
N GLU A 165 -17.05 31.19 -11.05
CA GLU A 165 -17.52 30.97 -9.68
C GLU A 165 -19.04 31.11 -9.54
N SER A 166 -19.65 32.02 -10.32
CA SER A 166 -21.08 32.28 -10.25
C SER A 166 -21.92 31.13 -10.79
N GLU A 167 -21.39 30.43 -11.79
CA GLU A 167 -22.00 29.24 -12.39
C GLU A 167 -21.51 27.94 -11.73
N CYS A 168 -20.65 28.00 -10.71
CA CYS A 168 -19.96 26.85 -10.15
C CYS A 168 -19.22 26.01 -11.20
N TYR A 169 -18.65 26.66 -12.22
CA TYR A 169 -18.05 26.04 -13.38
C TYR A 169 -16.52 26.02 -13.30
N VAL A 170 -15.93 24.91 -13.72
CA VAL A 170 -14.51 24.72 -14.03
C VAL A 170 -14.47 23.84 -15.27
N SER A 171 -13.71 24.22 -16.30
CA SER A 171 -13.58 23.42 -17.52
C SER A 171 -12.78 22.13 -17.27
N PRO A 172 -12.94 21.08 -18.09
CA PRO A 172 -12.02 19.94 -18.06
C PRO A 172 -10.59 20.43 -18.21
N THR A 173 -9.77 20.25 -17.17
CA THR A 173 -8.45 20.86 -17.09
C THR A 173 -7.38 19.80 -16.95
N ILE A 174 -6.35 19.86 -17.78
CA ILE A 174 -5.17 18.99 -17.70
C ILE A 174 -3.98 19.83 -17.25
N LEU A 175 -3.36 19.42 -16.14
CA LEU A 175 -2.16 20.06 -15.60
C LEU A 175 -0.93 19.21 -15.88
N VAL A 176 0.18 19.87 -16.23
CA VAL A 176 1.50 19.28 -16.41
C VAL A 176 2.52 20.00 -15.52
N ASP A 177 3.75 19.50 -15.49
CA ASP A 177 4.85 20.02 -14.65
C ASP A 177 4.51 20.05 -13.15
N VAL A 178 3.71 19.08 -12.72
CA VAL A 178 3.27 18.92 -11.33
C VAL A 178 4.35 18.20 -10.53
N THR A 179 4.61 18.68 -9.31
CA THR A 179 5.54 18.09 -8.34
C THR A 179 4.77 17.50 -7.17
N LEU A 180 5.43 16.66 -6.36
CA LEU A 180 4.82 16.12 -5.14
C LEU A 180 4.31 17.24 -4.22
N ASP A 181 5.05 18.34 -4.11
CA ASP A 181 4.72 19.47 -3.23
C ASP A 181 3.65 20.42 -3.81
N SER A 182 3.27 20.26 -5.08
CA SER A 182 2.24 21.09 -5.70
C SER A 182 0.91 20.94 -4.95
N SER A 183 0.17 22.02 -4.70
CA SER A 183 -1.05 21.97 -3.89
C SER A 183 -2.11 20.99 -4.42
N VAL A 184 -2.19 20.84 -5.74
CA VAL A 184 -3.07 19.87 -6.41
C VAL A 184 -2.73 18.40 -6.05
N MET A 185 -1.52 18.15 -5.55
CA MET A 185 -1.07 16.83 -5.09
C MET A 185 -1.18 16.63 -3.57
N GLN A 186 -1.45 17.68 -2.80
CA GLN A 186 -1.48 17.62 -1.33
C GLN A 186 -2.86 17.24 -0.76
N GLU A 187 -3.92 17.34 -1.56
CA GLU A 187 -5.28 16.96 -1.17
C GLU A 187 -6.04 16.31 -2.32
N GLU A 188 -7.15 15.64 -2.03
CA GLU A 188 -8.07 15.07 -3.03
C GLU A 188 -8.68 16.20 -3.87
N ILE A 189 -8.61 16.07 -5.21
CA ILE A 189 -9.03 17.13 -6.12
C ILE A 189 -10.55 17.28 -6.10
N PHE A 190 -11.25 16.15 -6.24
CA PHE A 190 -12.72 16.09 -6.24
C PHE A 190 -13.34 17.13 -7.19
N GLY A 191 -12.85 17.16 -8.43
CA GLY A 191 -13.14 18.15 -9.45
C GLY A 191 -12.50 17.80 -10.81
N PRO A 192 -12.75 18.60 -11.86
CA PRO A 192 -12.41 18.25 -13.25
C PRO A 192 -10.96 18.58 -13.63
N VAL A 193 -10.07 18.72 -12.64
CA VAL A 193 -8.64 19.01 -12.82
C VAL A 193 -7.85 17.70 -12.77
N LEU A 194 -7.05 17.41 -13.79
CA LEU A 194 -6.31 16.16 -13.94
C LEU A 194 -4.80 16.42 -14.10
N PRO A 195 -4.00 16.26 -13.04
CA PRO A 195 -2.54 16.22 -13.13
C PRO A 195 -2.05 15.03 -13.96
N VAL A 196 -1.10 15.27 -14.86
CA VAL A 196 -0.46 14.24 -15.69
C VAL A 196 1.05 14.27 -15.48
N ILE A 197 1.52 13.31 -14.70
CA ILE A 197 2.91 13.16 -14.27
C ILE A 197 3.59 12.08 -15.12
N SER A 198 4.86 12.31 -15.48
CA SER A 198 5.69 11.31 -16.15
C SER A 198 6.50 10.49 -15.15
N TYR A 199 6.70 9.21 -15.45
CA TYR A 199 7.74 8.39 -14.83
C TYR A 199 8.55 7.67 -15.92
N SER A 200 9.81 7.37 -15.61
CA SER A 200 10.73 6.67 -16.51
C SER A 200 11.17 5.30 -15.96
N ASP A 201 11.11 5.11 -14.64
CA ASP A 201 11.46 3.87 -13.97
C ASP A 201 10.56 3.56 -12.77
N ALA A 202 10.76 2.37 -12.19
CA ALA A 202 10.01 1.91 -11.03
C ALA A 202 10.27 2.75 -9.78
N LYS A 203 11.47 3.32 -9.62
CA LYS A 203 11.83 4.11 -8.44
C LYS A 203 11.07 5.44 -8.43
N GLU A 204 10.99 6.12 -9.56
CA GLU A 204 10.18 7.35 -9.70
C GLU A 204 8.69 7.06 -9.44
N MET A 205 8.17 5.96 -10.00
CA MET A 205 6.78 5.54 -9.76
C MET A 205 6.53 5.27 -8.27
N ASP A 206 7.44 4.57 -7.58
CA ASP A 206 7.36 4.30 -6.15
C ASP A 206 7.33 5.58 -5.30
N GLN A 207 8.09 6.62 -5.68
CA GLN A 207 8.07 7.91 -4.98
C GLN A 207 6.68 8.55 -5.00
N TRP A 208 5.99 8.50 -6.13
CA TRP A 208 4.64 9.04 -6.25
C TRP A 208 3.60 8.21 -5.51
N LEU A 209 3.62 6.89 -5.70
CA LEU A 209 2.59 6.01 -5.15
C LEU A 209 2.72 5.87 -3.63
N ARG A 210 3.93 5.85 -3.08
CA ARG A 210 4.18 5.79 -1.62
C ARG A 210 4.17 7.16 -0.96
N GLY A 211 4.26 8.25 -1.74
CA GLY A 211 4.19 9.63 -1.26
C GLY A 211 2.79 10.06 -0.80
N HIS A 212 1.77 9.23 -1.02
CA HIS A 212 0.39 9.51 -0.65
C HIS A 212 -0.23 8.40 0.22
N PRO A 213 -1.23 8.71 1.06
CA PRO A 213 -1.99 7.69 1.77
C PRO A 213 -2.67 6.71 0.81
N ASN A 214 -2.96 5.50 1.30
CA ASN A 214 -3.61 4.46 0.50
C ASN A 214 -4.93 4.99 -0.09
N PRO A 215 -5.15 4.84 -1.41
CA PRO A 215 -6.33 5.36 -2.08
C PRO A 215 -7.52 4.41 -1.97
N LEU A 216 -8.73 4.97 -2.18
CA LEU A 216 -9.95 4.17 -2.32
C LEU A 216 -9.93 3.34 -3.63
N ALA A 217 -9.46 3.92 -4.73
CA ALA A 217 -9.32 3.23 -6.02
C ALA A 217 -7.89 3.29 -6.57
N PHE A 218 -7.48 2.24 -7.29
CA PHE A 218 -6.17 2.14 -7.93
C PHE A 218 -6.32 1.62 -9.37
N TYR A 219 -5.82 2.35 -10.35
CA TYR A 219 -6.02 2.01 -11.76
C TYR A 219 -4.70 1.72 -12.48
N VAL A 220 -4.68 0.66 -13.28
CA VAL A 220 -3.52 0.31 -14.12
C VAL A 220 -3.96 0.08 -15.56
N PHE A 221 -3.40 0.85 -16.51
CA PHE A 221 -3.57 0.62 -17.94
C PHE A 221 -2.28 0.04 -18.52
N SER A 222 -2.36 -1.21 -18.96
CA SER A 222 -1.21 -1.95 -19.49
C SER A 222 -1.66 -3.18 -20.28
N LYS A 223 -0.88 -3.56 -21.30
CA LYS A 223 -0.95 -4.89 -21.94
C LYS A 223 0.04 -5.88 -21.31
N ASN A 224 0.98 -5.39 -20.51
CA ASN A 224 1.91 -6.19 -19.73
C ASN A 224 1.22 -6.68 -18.44
N LYS A 225 0.80 -7.94 -18.46
CA LYS A 225 0.10 -8.56 -17.34
C LYS A 225 0.96 -8.58 -16.07
N SER A 226 2.25 -8.91 -16.17
CA SER A 226 3.12 -9.01 -14.99
C SER A 226 3.33 -7.65 -14.34
N PHE A 227 3.42 -6.58 -15.12
CA PHE A 227 3.51 -5.21 -14.60
C PHE A 227 2.26 -4.85 -13.78
N ALA A 228 1.06 -5.17 -14.30
CA ALA A 228 -0.17 -4.92 -13.56
C ALA A 228 -0.24 -5.77 -12.28
N GLU A 229 0.07 -7.06 -12.34
CA GLU A 229 0.08 -7.95 -11.17
C GLU A 229 1.07 -7.50 -10.11
N GLU A 230 2.26 -7.05 -10.50
CA GLU A 230 3.27 -6.50 -9.60
C GLU A 230 2.75 -5.27 -8.84
N LEU A 231 2.13 -4.31 -9.54
CA LEU A 231 1.55 -3.13 -8.90
C LEU A 231 0.40 -3.49 -7.95
N LEU A 232 -0.50 -4.39 -8.36
CA LEU A 232 -1.62 -4.81 -7.50
C LEU A 232 -1.16 -5.58 -6.27
N THR A 233 0.02 -6.20 -6.32
CA THR A 233 0.62 -6.93 -5.19
C THR A 233 1.38 -5.99 -4.25
N ASN A 234 2.07 -4.99 -4.79
CA ASN A 234 3.03 -4.18 -4.02
C ASN A 234 2.43 -2.91 -3.38
N TYR A 235 1.17 -2.58 -3.70
CA TYR A 235 0.49 -1.37 -3.23
C TYR A 235 -0.82 -1.68 -2.51
N SER A 236 -1.13 -0.92 -1.47
CA SER A 236 -2.38 -1.05 -0.73
C SER A 236 -3.41 -0.03 -1.22
N PHE A 237 -4.62 -0.49 -1.50
CA PHE A 237 -5.75 0.29 -1.98
C PHE A 237 -7.06 -0.38 -1.57
N GLY A 238 -8.17 0.36 -1.65
CA GLY A 238 -9.51 -0.19 -1.41
C GLY A 238 -9.92 -1.18 -2.50
N GLN A 239 -10.00 -0.68 -3.73
CA GLN A 239 -10.30 -1.47 -4.92
C GLN A 239 -9.38 -1.10 -6.08
N ALA A 240 -9.29 -2.00 -7.07
CA ALA A 240 -8.52 -1.72 -8.29
C ALA A 240 -9.25 -2.15 -9.55
N ALA A 241 -8.91 -1.51 -10.66
CA ALA A 241 -9.29 -1.96 -12.00
C ALA A 241 -8.11 -1.89 -12.96
N VAL A 242 -7.94 -2.95 -13.75
CA VAL A 242 -6.95 -3.00 -14.83
C VAL A 242 -7.65 -2.71 -16.15
N ASN A 243 -7.11 -1.75 -16.90
CA ASN A 243 -7.56 -1.27 -18.19
C ASN A 243 -8.96 -0.63 -18.18
N ASP A 244 -9.51 -0.25 -17.04
CA ASP A 244 -10.74 0.54 -16.93
C ASP A 244 -10.72 1.44 -15.70
N THR A 245 -11.74 2.28 -15.54
CA THR A 245 -11.94 3.15 -14.37
C THR A 245 -13.37 2.99 -13.85
N ILE A 246 -13.64 3.24 -12.57
CA ILE A 246 -14.98 3.26 -11.93
C ILE A 246 -15.71 1.91 -11.89
N MET A 247 -15.61 1.09 -12.94
CA MET A 247 -16.49 -0.06 -13.20
C MET A 247 -16.46 -1.15 -12.13
N MET A 248 -15.44 -1.20 -11.28
CA MET A 248 -15.40 -2.15 -10.15
C MET A 248 -16.59 -1.97 -9.20
N ILE A 249 -17.20 -0.78 -9.13
CA ILE A 249 -18.40 -0.54 -8.31
C ILE A 249 -19.67 -1.23 -8.84
N ALA A 250 -19.66 -1.66 -10.12
CA ALA A 250 -20.82 -2.30 -10.74
C ALA A 250 -20.87 -3.83 -10.48
N GLU A 251 -19.81 -4.40 -9.90
CA GLU A 251 -19.74 -5.84 -9.62
C GLU A 251 -20.24 -6.14 -8.21
N ASN A 252 -21.43 -6.73 -8.11
CA ASN A 252 -22.09 -7.01 -6.83
C ASN A 252 -21.34 -8.03 -5.95
N SER A 253 -20.42 -8.82 -6.54
CA SER A 253 -19.60 -9.78 -5.80
C SER A 253 -18.34 -9.17 -5.20
N LEU A 254 -17.98 -7.93 -5.54
CA LEU A 254 -16.82 -7.25 -4.98
C LEU A 254 -17.23 -6.43 -3.75
N PRO A 255 -16.54 -6.57 -2.60
CA PRO A 255 -16.71 -5.63 -1.51
C PRO A 255 -16.22 -4.25 -1.94
N PHE A 256 -16.99 -3.23 -1.63
CA PHE A 256 -16.60 -1.83 -1.79
C PHE A 256 -16.18 -1.28 -0.43
N GLY A 257 -14.98 -0.72 -0.36
CA GLY A 257 -14.45 -0.17 0.88
C GLY A 257 -13.05 0.39 0.70
N GLY A 258 -12.70 1.36 1.53
CA GLY A 258 -11.36 1.91 1.61
C GLY A 258 -10.41 1.05 2.44
N VAL A 259 -9.16 1.48 2.48
CA VAL A 259 -8.12 0.90 3.34
C VAL A 259 -7.33 2.02 4.00
N GLY A 260 -7.13 1.93 5.31
CA GLY A 260 -6.44 2.94 6.10
C GLY A 260 -5.18 2.40 6.74
N ASN A 261 -4.26 3.30 7.06
CA ASN A 261 -3.15 3.03 7.97
C ASN A 261 -3.57 3.48 9.37
N ILE A 262 -3.50 2.57 10.34
CA ILE A 262 -3.79 2.86 11.75
C ILE A 262 -2.45 2.98 12.48
N THR A 263 -2.26 4.03 13.28
CA THR A 263 -1.11 4.12 14.18
C THR A 263 -1.56 3.85 15.61
N VAL A 264 -0.94 2.87 16.25
CA VAL A 264 -1.10 2.62 17.69
C VAL A 264 0.14 3.16 18.39
N ALA A 265 -0.06 4.23 19.16
CA ALA A 265 1.01 4.91 19.88
C ALA A 265 1.26 4.31 21.27
N ASP A 266 0.18 3.95 21.97
CA ASP A 266 0.30 3.34 23.29
C ASP A 266 0.77 1.89 23.19
N PRO A 267 1.71 1.44 24.04
CA PRO A 267 2.09 0.04 24.16
C PRO A 267 0.92 -0.92 24.24
N ILE A 268 0.91 -1.96 23.40
CA ILE A 268 0.07 -3.14 23.64
C ILE A 268 0.80 -3.95 24.71
N ALA A 269 0.37 -3.82 25.97
CA ALA A 269 0.94 -4.54 27.11
C ALA A 269 -0.09 -5.50 27.71
N THR A 270 -0.02 -6.79 27.37
CA THR A 270 -0.92 -7.82 27.91
C THR A 270 -0.12 -9.05 28.35
N SER A 271 -0.51 -9.69 29.45
CA SER A 271 0.19 -10.88 29.98
C SER A 271 -0.21 -12.19 29.28
N THR A 272 -1.26 -12.16 28.45
CA THR A 272 -1.78 -13.32 27.71
C THR A 272 -2.58 -12.81 26.50
N GLY A 273 -2.29 -13.29 25.29
CA GLY A 273 -3.11 -12.99 24.10
C GLY A 273 -2.36 -13.08 22.78
N THR A 274 -3.07 -13.52 21.74
CA THR A 274 -2.60 -13.48 20.35
C THR A 274 -3.01 -12.15 19.73
N LEU A 275 -2.07 -11.47 19.08
CA LEU A 275 -2.35 -10.35 18.19
C LEU A 275 -2.51 -10.90 16.77
N THR A 276 -3.69 -10.73 16.18
CA THR A 276 -3.93 -11.07 14.76
C THR A 276 -4.15 -9.79 13.96
N LYS A 277 -3.37 -9.60 12.90
CA LYS A 277 -3.60 -8.60 11.87
C LYS A 277 -4.28 -9.26 10.67
N ASP A 278 -5.58 -8.98 10.55
CA ASP A 278 -6.44 -9.38 9.44
C ASP A 278 -6.78 -8.19 8.53
N GLY A 279 -7.31 -8.47 7.34
CA GLY A 279 -7.77 -7.47 6.37
C GLY A 279 -6.65 -6.69 5.68
N SER A 280 -7.00 -5.86 4.70
CA SER A 280 -6.02 -5.01 4.00
C SER A 280 -5.51 -3.85 4.89
N GLY A 281 -4.50 -3.13 4.42
CA GLY A 281 -4.00 -1.92 5.09
C GLY A 281 -2.96 -2.19 6.14
N SER A 282 -2.44 -1.12 6.75
CA SER A 282 -1.36 -1.24 7.72
C SER A 282 -1.76 -0.85 9.13
N ILE A 283 -1.17 -1.52 10.11
CA ILE A 283 -1.10 -1.06 11.49
C ILE A 283 0.35 -0.71 11.81
N THR A 284 0.61 0.53 12.19
CA THR A 284 1.92 1.01 12.63
C THR A 284 1.98 1.03 14.15
N LEU A 285 2.87 0.24 14.72
CA LEU A 285 3.17 0.23 16.14
C LEU A 285 4.37 1.16 16.38
N THR A 286 4.14 2.25 17.10
CA THR A 286 5.19 3.23 17.45
C THR A 286 5.67 3.07 18.90
N GLY A 287 4.80 2.57 19.78
CA GLY A 287 5.17 2.18 21.15
C GLY A 287 5.78 0.78 21.23
N VAL A 288 6.60 0.55 22.27
CA VAL A 288 7.10 -0.80 22.62
C VAL A 288 5.93 -1.64 23.11
N SER A 289 5.54 -2.65 22.34
CA SER A 289 4.47 -3.59 22.69
C SER A 289 5.06 -4.86 23.31
N THR A 290 4.52 -5.30 24.44
CA THR A 290 4.98 -6.49 25.16
C THR A 290 3.80 -7.43 25.37
N PHE A 291 3.79 -8.60 24.73
CA PHE A 291 2.72 -9.59 24.88
C PHE A 291 3.24 -11.02 24.73
N ASP A 292 2.76 -11.94 25.56
CA ASP A 292 3.38 -13.27 25.66
C ASP A 292 2.81 -14.32 24.67
N GLY A 293 1.84 -13.93 23.82
CA GLY A 293 1.24 -14.82 22.80
C GLY A 293 1.71 -14.56 21.37
N ASN A 294 1.04 -15.17 20.39
CA ASN A 294 1.45 -15.13 18.98
C ASN A 294 1.16 -13.76 18.34
N LEU A 295 1.94 -13.40 17.32
CA LEU A 295 1.56 -12.40 16.33
C LEU A 295 1.27 -13.12 15.01
N ASN A 296 0.03 -13.11 14.57
CA ASN A 296 -0.34 -13.63 13.26
C ASN A 296 -0.63 -12.45 12.34
N ILE A 297 0.00 -12.40 11.17
CA ILE A 297 -0.28 -11.42 10.12
C ILE A 297 -0.89 -12.19 8.97
N ASP A 298 -2.21 -12.26 8.97
CA ASP A 298 -2.99 -13.06 8.01
C ASP A 298 -3.30 -12.27 6.74
N ALA A 299 -3.40 -10.93 6.85
CA ALA A 299 -3.48 -10.03 5.70
C ALA A 299 -3.04 -8.60 6.02
N GLY A 300 -2.62 -7.86 4.98
CA GLY A 300 -2.18 -6.46 5.11
C GLY A 300 -0.82 -6.36 5.80
N THR A 301 -0.55 -5.23 6.45
CA THR A 301 0.80 -4.90 6.92
C THR A 301 0.82 -4.60 8.42
N VAL A 302 1.81 -5.13 9.14
CA VAL A 302 2.22 -4.58 10.44
C VAL A 302 3.52 -3.82 10.21
N VAL A 303 3.57 -2.55 10.62
CA VAL A 303 4.75 -1.70 10.56
C VAL A 303 5.27 -1.48 11.97
N LEU A 304 6.54 -1.79 12.22
CA LEU A 304 7.24 -1.46 13.47
C LEU A 304 8.12 -0.23 13.20
N ASP A 305 7.65 0.95 13.61
CA ASP A 305 8.28 2.25 13.29
C ASP A 305 9.43 2.58 14.24
N THR A 306 9.09 2.79 15.51
CA THR A 306 10.01 2.93 16.66
C THR A 306 9.70 1.95 17.78
N GLY A 307 8.63 1.16 17.62
CA GLY A 307 8.15 0.21 18.61
C GLY A 307 8.92 -1.10 18.52
N GLN A 308 9.23 -1.67 19.68
CA GLN A 308 9.70 -3.06 19.79
C GLN A 308 8.52 -3.98 20.09
N ILE A 309 8.48 -5.17 19.48
CA ILE A 309 7.65 -6.26 20.00
C ILE A 309 8.51 -7.14 20.89
N TYR A 310 8.15 -7.22 22.17
CA TYR A 310 8.68 -8.22 23.10
C TYR A 310 7.63 -9.29 23.33
N ALA A 311 7.85 -10.47 22.75
CA ALA A 311 7.14 -11.65 23.20
C ALA A 311 7.92 -12.29 24.34
N THR A 312 7.50 -12.04 25.60
CA THR A 312 8.23 -12.52 26.78
C THR A 312 7.75 -13.92 27.18
N GLY A 313 8.67 -14.75 27.67
CA GLY A 313 8.33 -16.07 28.23
C GLY A 313 9.56 -16.91 28.50
N THR A 314 9.36 -18.15 28.94
CA THR A 314 10.45 -19.13 29.19
C THR A 314 10.44 -20.19 28.07
N TRP A 315 11.61 -20.64 27.61
CA TRP A 315 11.79 -21.57 26.48
C TRP A 315 10.78 -22.73 26.46
N GLY A 316 10.03 -22.87 25.36
CA GLY A 316 9.04 -23.93 25.16
C GLY A 316 7.57 -23.56 25.46
N SER A 317 7.27 -22.28 25.73
CA SER A 317 5.91 -21.80 26.05
C SER A 317 5.50 -20.51 25.32
N HIS A 318 6.19 -20.14 24.25
CA HIS A 318 6.23 -18.78 23.74
C HIS A 318 5.43 -18.47 22.46
N GLY A 319 5.17 -17.18 22.26
CA GLY A 319 4.53 -16.59 21.07
C GLY A 319 5.35 -16.65 19.78
N ILE A 320 4.73 -17.18 18.72
CA ILE A 320 5.27 -17.25 17.34
C ILE A 320 4.84 -16.00 16.57
N VAL A 321 5.76 -15.39 15.80
CA VAL A 321 5.38 -14.40 14.78
C VAL A 321 5.22 -15.14 13.47
N THR A 322 4.00 -15.16 12.93
CA THR A 322 3.69 -15.81 11.65
C THR A 322 3.26 -14.74 10.65
N ILE A 323 3.94 -14.67 9.51
CA ILE A 323 3.55 -13.85 8.37
C ILE A 323 2.94 -14.78 7.32
N ASN A 324 1.62 -14.87 7.31
CA ASN A 324 0.90 -15.75 6.39
C ASN A 324 0.74 -15.11 5.00
N SER A 325 0.23 -15.88 4.05
CA SER A 325 -0.02 -15.42 2.69
C SER A 325 -0.93 -14.19 2.66
N GLY A 326 -0.48 -13.12 2.00
CA GLY A 326 -1.17 -11.82 1.97
C GLY A 326 -0.83 -10.88 3.14
N GLY A 327 -0.07 -11.37 4.13
CA GLY A 327 0.48 -10.60 5.24
C GLY A 327 1.88 -10.04 4.95
N SER A 328 2.22 -8.91 5.58
CA SER A 328 3.56 -8.32 5.54
C SER A 328 3.97 -7.72 6.88
N LEU A 329 5.22 -7.94 7.29
CA LEU A 329 5.84 -7.27 8.43
C LEU A 329 6.91 -6.30 7.92
N HIS A 330 6.76 -5.02 8.23
CA HIS A 330 7.68 -3.97 7.84
C HIS A 330 8.47 -3.46 9.05
N LEU A 331 9.77 -3.31 8.90
CA LEU A 331 10.68 -2.83 9.94
C LEU A 331 11.35 -1.52 9.47
N HIS A 332 11.09 -0.43 10.19
CA HIS A 332 11.44 0.95 9.80
C HIS A 332 12.72 1.50 10.45
N GLN A 333 12.96 1.28 11.75
CA GLN A 333 14.17 1.80 12.42
C GLN A 333 14.93 0.69 13.15
N PHE A 334 16.26 0.80 13.15
CA PHE A 334 17.13 -0.10 13.91
C PHE A 334 18.17 0.77 14.62
N THR A 335 17.91 1.14 15.87
CA THR A 335 18.90 1.84 16.70
C THR A 335 19.59 0.82 17.62
N GLY A 336 20.91 0.78 17.59
CA GLY A 336 21.68 -0.07 18.49
C GLY A 336 23.13 -0.27 18.06
N GLY A 337 24.05 0.36 18.80
CA GLY A 337 25.45 -0.05 18.80
C GLY A 337 25.57 -1.47 19.36
N GLY A 338 25.47 -2.46 18.48
CA GLY A 338 25.62 -3.87 18.81
C GLY A 338 24.32 -4.67 18.69
N ARG A 339 24.20 -5.38 17.56
CA ARG A 339 23.53 -6.68 17.38
C ARG A 339 22.31 -6.93 18.29
N ASN A 340 21.18 -6.36 17.91
CA ASN A 340 19.83 -6.89 18.13
C ASN A 340 18.86 -6.06 17.27
N LEU A 341 17.86 -6.69 16.68
CA LEU A 341 16.86 -6.05 15.81
C LEU A 341 16.18 -4.91 16.61
N GLY A 342 16.59 -3.66 16.37
CA GLY A 342 16.18 -2.46 17.11
C GLY A 342 14.67 -2.22 17.23
N ASN A 343 13.82 -2.83 16.40
CA ASN A 343 12.35 -2.80 16.52
C ASN A 343 11.72 -4.17 16.83
N LEU A 344 12.51 -5.22 17.07
CA LEU A 344 11.98 -6.57 17.27
C LEU A 344 12.88 -7.39 18.20
N SER A 345 12.67 -7.29 19.51
CA SER A 345 13.47 -8.03 20.49
C SER A 345 12.81 -9.35 20.86
N PHE A 346 13.28 -10.45 20.27
CA PHE A 346 12.84 -11.79 20.65
C PHE A 346 13.72 -12.35 21.76
N HIS A 347 13.17 -12.38 22.97
CA HIS A 347 13.73 -13.16 24.06
C HIS A 347 13.29 -14.63 23.86
N ALA A 348 13.88 -15.25 22.82
CA ALA A 348 13.90 -16.69 22.52
C ALA A 348 12.71 -17.36 21.78
N ASN A 349 12.17 -16.73 20.72
CA ASN A 349 11.01 -17.23 19.95
C ASN A 349 11.29 -17.45 18.44
N LEU A 350 10.29 -18.00 17.72
CA LEU A 350 10.32 -18.35 16.29
C LEU A 350 9.60 -17.30 15.43
N LEU A 351 10.25 -16.86 14.34
CA LEU A 351 9.64 -16.11 13.24
C LEU A 351 9.39 -17.06 12.06
N VAL A 352 8.14 -17.13 11.61
CA VAL A 352 7.70 -17.94 10.47
C VAL A 352 7.20 -17.01 9.36
N ILE A 353 7.71 -17.20 8.15
CA ILE A 353 7.16 -16.59 6.94
C ILE A 353 6.53 -17.71 6.12
N ASP A 354 5.21 -17.73 6.00
CA ASP A 354 4.46 -18.78 5.31
C ASP A 354 3.54 -18.18 4.24
N GLY A 355 4.14 -17.87 3.09
CA GLY A 355 3.53 -17.19 1.95
C GLY A 355 3.51 -15.66 2.04
N GLY A 356 3.93 -15.09 3.18
CA GLY A 356 3.97 -13.65 3.43
C GLY A 356 5.31 -12.97 3.10
N THR A 357 5.43 -11.70 3.50
CA THR A 357 6.65 -10.88 3.27
C THR A 357 7.20 -10.27 4.56
N LEU A 358 8.50 -10.41 4.79
CA LEU A 358 9.25 -9.59 5.75
C LEU A 358 10.04 -8.51 4.98
N GLN A 359 9.86 -7.25 5.36
CA GLN A 359 10.44 -6.11 4.63
C GLN A 359 11.19 -5.13 5.54
N PHE A 360 12.38 -4.70 5.10
CA PHE A 360 13.19 -3.65 5.72
C PHE A 360 13.04 -2.37 4.89
N ILE A 361 12.60 -1.25 5.50
CA ILE A 361 12.19 -0.05 4.73
C ILE A 361 12.63 1.31 5.28
N GLY A 362 13.45 1.41 6.33
CA GLY A 362 13.95 2.72 6.78
C GLY A 362 15.46 2.84 6.93
N ASP A 363 15.91 4.06 7.21
CA ASP A 363 17.31 4.41 7.40
C ASP A 363 17.81 3.82 8.73
N SER A 364 18.61 2.77 8.65
CA SER A 364 19.52 2.40 9.73
C SER A 364 20.80 3.23 9.60
N ASP A 365 21.59 3.33 10.66
CA ASP A 365 22.98 3.80 10.56
C ASP A 365 23.96 2.61 10.47
N LEU A 366 23.44 1.37 10.30
CA LEU A 366 24.17 0.11 10.51
C LEU A 366 23.62 -1.05 9.68
N ASP A 367 24.50 -1.98 9.30
CA ASP A 367 24.14 -3.30 8.78
C ASP A 367 23.36 -4.12 9.82
N GLY A 368 22.37 -4.88 9.37
CA GLY A 368 21.47 -5.67 10.21
C GLY A 368 21.78 -7.17 10.19
N ILE A 369 21.48 -7.87 11.29
CA ILE A 369 21.68 -9.33 11.42
C ILE A 369 20.39 -9.99 11.89
N MET A 370 19.95 -11.03 11.16
CA MET A 370 18.96 -12.01 11.58
C MET A 370 19.69 -13.33 11.91
N GLY A 371 19.48 -13.86 13.12
CA GLY A 371 20.26 -14.99 13.66
C GLY A 371 21.45 -14.56 14.52
N ASP A 372 22.16 -15.52 15.13
CA ASP A 372 23.29 -15.24 16.03
C ASP A 372 24.53 -14.79 15.23
N ALA A 373 25.09 -13.64 15.59
CA ALA A 373 26.45 -13.29 15.22
C ALA A 373 27.32 -13.42 16.45
N ALA A 374 27.93 -14.60 16.59
CA ALA A 374 28.82 -14.98 17.67
C ALA A 374 29.70 -13.81 18.13
N SER A 375 29.57 -13.41 19.40
CA SER A 375 30.75 -13.11 20.25
C SER A 375 30.47 -12.71 21.69
N ASN A 376 29.24 -12.50 22.19
CA ASN A 376 29.07 -12.18 23.63
C ASN A 376 27.70 -12.56 24.20
N GLY A 377 27.48 -13.85 24.45
CA GLY A 377 26.83 -14.40 25.66
C GLY A 377 25.55 -13.81 26.26
N ALA A 378 24.72 -13.06 25.54
CA ALA A 378 23.45 -12.52 26.06
C ALA A 378 22.25 -12.80 25.13
N ASP A 379 21.64 -13.99 25.32
CA ASP A 379 20.21 -14.37 25.32
C ASP A 379 19.14 -13.68 24.45
N ASN A 380 19.46 -13.13 23.29
CA ASN A 380 18.43 -12.78 22.28
C ASN A 380 18.64 -13.58 20.99
N LYS A 381 18.16 -14.83 20.98
CA LYS A 381 18.38 -15.79 19.88
C LYS A 381 17.04 -16.11 19.18
N LEU A 382 16.82 -15.55 18.00
CA LEU A 382 15.63 -15.76 17.16
C LEU A 382 15.79 -17.00 16.28
N ALA A 383 14.83 -17.93 16.32
CA ALA A 383 14.71 -18.99 15.32
C ALA A 383 13.94 -18.46 14.09
N PHE A 384 14.32 -18.87 12.88
CA PHE A 384 13.73 -18.38 11.63
C PHE A 384 13.28 -19.55 10.75
N THR A 385 12.07 -19.46 10.19
CA THR A 385 11.53 -20.48 9.28
C THR A 385 10.82 -19.87 8.08
N ILE A 386 11.09 -20.41 6.89
CA ILE A 386 10.21 -20.29 5.73
C ILE A 386 9.27 -21.50 5.72
N GLY A 387 7.96 -21.24 5.75
CA GLY A 387 6.90 -22.23 5.75
C GLY A 387 6.71 -22.91 4.39
N GLU A 388 5.78 -23.86 4.33
CA GLU A 388 5.52 -24.67 3.13
C GLU A 388 4.98 -23.83 1.97
N ASN A 389 4.31 -22.71 2.26
CA ASN A 389 3.81 -21.76 1.27
C ASN A 389 4.90 -20.80 0.75
N GLY A 390 6.16 -21.01 1.16
CA GLY A 390 7.30 -20.16 0.79
C GLY A 390 7.33 -18.85 1.55
N GLY A 391 8.09 -17.87 1.07
CA GLY A 391 8.16 -16.55 1.70
C GLY A 391 9.04 -15.56 0.96
N THR A 392 8.79 -14.28 1.20
CA THR A 392 9.59 -13.19 0.63
C THR A 392 10.35 -12.44 1.72
N LEU A 393 11.64 -12.23 1.47
CA LEU A 393 12.47 -11.29 2.22
C LEU A 393 12.82 -10.11 1.30
N ALA A 394 12.49 -8.90 1.75
CA ALA A 394 12.67 -7.70 0.96
C ALA A 394 13.52 -6.66 1.70
N ASN A 395 14.63 -6.22 1.11
CA ASN A 395 15.45 -5.15 1.67
C ASN A 395 15.37 -3.93 0.75
N ASN A 396 14.72 -2.88 1.22
CA ASN A 396 14.58 -1.62 0.51
C ASN A 396 15.35 -0.49 1.21
N THR A 397 16.39 -0.85 1.97
CA THR A 397 17.31 0.07 2.65
C THR A 397 18.64 0.17 1.91
N ALA A 398 19.46 1.16 2.24
CA ALA A 398 20.80 1.32 1.66
C ALA A 398 21.86 0.35 2.24
N TYR A 399 21.49 -0.48 3.22
CA TYR A 399 22.43 -1.28 4.01
C TYR A 399 22.30 -2.77 3.72
N THR A 400 23.33 -3.54 4.08
CA THR A 400 23.31 -4.99 3.90
C THR A 400 22.65 -5.67 5.08
N TRP A 401 21.72 -6.59 4.80
CA TRP A 401 21.08 -7.43 5.81
C TRP A 401 21.62 -8.85 5.75
N SER A 402 22.07 -9.38 6.89
CA SER A 402 22.70 -10.70 6.96
C SER A 402 21.86 -11.75 7.69
N ILE A 403 21.86 -12.99 7.21
CA ILE A 403 21.28 -14.17 7.90
C ILE A 403 22.40 -15.14 8.31
N TRP A 404 22.40 -15.57 9.58
CA TRP A 404 23.44 -16.44 10.16
C TRP A 404 22.87 -17.70 10.82
N GLU A 405 23.72 -18.72 10.97
CA GLU A 405 23.45 -19.93 11.77
C GLU A 405 23.92 -19.77 13.22
N ASP A 406 23.18 -20.34 14.16
CA ASP A 406 23.63 -20.58 15.53
C ASP A 406 24.29 -21.96 15.59
N THR A 407 25.63 -21.96 15.61
CA THR A 407 26.41 -23.21 15.71
C THR A 407 26.28 -23.89 17.06
N ASP A 408 25.91 -23.14 18.11
CA ASP A 408 25.79 -23.66 19.47
C ASP A 408 24.40 -24.28 19.71
N ASP A 409 23.40 -23.89 18.92
CA ASP A 409 22.03 -24.41 19.00
C ASP A 409 21.36 -24.52 17.62
N VAL A 410 21.51 -25.70 17.01
CA VAL A 410 20.97 -26.03 15.67
C VAL A 410 19.44 -25.84 15.58
N THR A 411 18.72 -25.91 16.71
CA THR A 411 17.25 -25.71 16.71
C THR A 411 16.85 -24.26 16.36
N LYS A 412 17.82 -23.34 16.37
CA LYS A 412 17.64 -21.93 16.04
C LYS A 412 18.15 -21.56 14.65
N ASN A 413 18.70 -22.53 13.91
CA ASN A 413 19.12 -22.29 12.54
C ASN A 413 17.91 -22.02 11.63
N PRO A 414 18.09 -21.20 10.58
CA PRO A 414 17.08 -21.02 9.55
C PRO A 414 16.60 -22.36 8.98
N VAL A 415 15.28 -22.60 8.99
CA VAL A 415 14.65 -23.77 8.37
C VAL A 415 13.89 -23.32 7.13
N TYR A 416 14.07 -24.02 6.01
CA TYR A 416 13.43 -23.68 4.73
C TYR A 416 12.57 -24.84 4.24
N ASN A 417 11.25 -24.68 4.33
CA ASN A 417 10.28 -25.71 3.93
C ASN A 417 9.56 -25.40 2.60
N GLY A 418 9.70 -24.18 2.09
CA GLY A 418 9.10 -23.73 0.84
C GLY A 418 9.97 -22.71 0.11
N ASP A 419 9.51 -22.31 -1.07
CA ASP A 419 10.25 -21.43 -1.98
C ASP A 419 10.61 -20.09 -1.33
N LEU A 420 11.84 -19.64 -1.54
CA LEU A 420 12.36 -18.39 -0.98
C LEU A 420 12.53 -17.35 -2.07
N THR A 421 11.91 -16.19 -1.90
CA THR A 421 12.12 -15.02 -2.76
C THR A 421 12.90 -13.95 -2.02
N ILE A 422 13.97 -13.47 -2.64
CA ILE A 422 14.73 -12.30 -2.19
C ILE A 422 14.39 -11.14 -3.13
N HIS A 423 13.95 -10.04 -2.55
CA HIS A 423 13.53 -8.83 -3.26
C HIS A 423 14.20 -7.58 -2.69
N GLY A 424 14.06 -6.48 -3.44
CA GLY A 424 14.36 -5.14 -2.99
C GLY A 424 15.60 -4.52 -3.61
N SER A 425 15.82 -3.26 -3.28
CA SER A 425 16.90 -2.44 -3.82
C SER A 425 18.21 -2.55 -3.03
N GLY A 426 18.15 -2.95 -1.77
CA GLY A 426 19.28 -3.14 -0.88
C GLY A 426 19.87 -4.55 -0.93
N ASP A 427 21.06 -4.71 -0.36
CA ASP A 427 21.81 -5.95 -0.40
C ASP A 427 21.40 -6.93 0.72
N PHE A 428 21.46 -8.23 0.44
CA PHE A 428 21.31 -9.30 1.43
C PHE A 428 22.54 -10.21 1.43
N SER A 429 22.91 -10.73 2.60
CA SER A 429 23.99 -11.70 2.75
C SER A 429 23.52 -12.92 3.55
N PHE A 430 23.47 -14.08 2.90
CA PHE A 430 23.17 -15.36 3.53
C PHE A 430 24.46 -16.06 3.90
N ASN A 431 24.81 -15.98 5.18
CA ASN A 431 25.94 -16.71 5.74
C ASN A 431 25.52 -18.10 6.25
N ALA A 432 24.23 -18.27 6.53
CA ALA A 432 23.59 -19.57 6.80
C ALA A 432 23.49 -20.45 5.54
N VAL A 433 23.38 -21.77 5.74
CA VAL A 433 23.06 -22.77 4.71
C VAL A 433 21.58 -22.64 4.33
N VAL A 434 21.33 -22.38 3.05
CA VAL A 434 20.02 -22.57 2.43
C VAL A 434 19.88 -24.04 2.05
N SER A 435 18.85 -24.70 2.58
CA SER A 435 18.62 -26.15 2.44
C SER A 435 17.21 -26.47 1.94
N GLY A 436 16.95 -27.75 1.65
CA GLY A 436 15.60 -28.25 1.35
C GLY A 436 15.24 -28.27 -0.14
N SER A 437 14.05 -28.77 -0.45
CA SER A 437 13.54 -28.88 -1.82
C SER A 437 12.88 -27.58 -2.27
N ILE A 438 13.61 -26.46 -2.20
CA ILE A 438 13.08 -25.12 -2.45
C ILE A 438 13.65 -24.54 -3.73
N ASN A 439 12.88 -23.69 -4.41
CA ASN A 439 13.39 -22.75 -5.40
C ASN A 439 13.87 -21.47 -4.68
N LEU A 440 15.02 -20.95 -5.13
CA LEU A 440 15.54 -19.65 -4.73
C LEU A 440 15.31 -18.65 -5.86
N THR A 441 14.53 -17.60 -5.61
CA THR A 441 14.23 -16.57 -6.60
C THR A 441 14.79 -15.22 -6.15
N LYS A 442 15.63 -14.60 -6.98
CA LYS A 442 16.16 -13.26 -6.79
C LYS A 442 15.47 -12.28 -7.73
N THR A 443 14.88 -11.25 -7.15
CA THR A 443 14.22 -10.11 -7.81
C THR A 443 14.71 -8.80 -7.18
N GLY A 444 14.31 -7.65 -7.73
CA GLY A 444 14.81 -6.34 -7.28
C GLY A 444 16.27 -6.09 -7.68
N SER A 445 16.73 -4.85 -7.51
CA SER A 445 18.04 -4.41 -8.01
C SER A 445 19.23 -4.76 -7.11
N GLY A 446 19.00 -5.10 -5.84
CA GLY A 446 20.08 -5.35 -4.88
C GLY A 446 20.90 -6.62 -5.17
N THR A 447 21.99 -6.80 -4.43
CA THR A 447 22.87 -7.97 -4.48
C THR A 447 22.49 -8.97 -3.38
N LEU A 448 22.31 -10.24 -3.75
CA LEU A 448 22.23 -11.36 -2.81
C LEU A 448 23.58 -12.07 -2.75
N THR A 449 24.27 -11.97 -1.62
CA THR A 449 25.50 -12.73 -1.36
C THR A 449 25.16 -14.07 -0.72
N LEU A 450 25.58 -15.18 -1.34
CA LEU A 450 25.44 -16.53 -0.81
C LEU A 450 26.81 -17.04 -0.35
N SER A 451 27.01 -17.04 0.97
CA SER A 451 28.26 -17.46 1.61
C SER A 451 28.15 -18.84 2.28
N GLY A 452 26.94 -19.34 2.54
CA GLY A 452 26.71 -20.67 3.11
C GLY A 452 27.00 -21.81 2.13
N ASN A 453 27.41 -22.98 2.63
CA ASN A 453 27.55 -24.22 1.84
C ASN A 453 26.16 -24.80 1.55
N ASN A 454 25.46 -24.18 0.61
CA ASN A 454 24.05 -24.40 0.36
C ASN A 454 23.77 -25.81 -0.17
N THR A 455 22.64 -26.38 0.26
CA THR A 455 22.24 -27.77 -0.03
C THR A 455 20.85 -27.90 -0.63
N TYR A 456 20.21 -26.79 -0.98
CA TYR A 456 18.89 -26.82 -1.62
C TYR A 456 18.93 -27.49 -3.00
N THR A 457 17.81 -28.06 -3.43
CA THR A 457 17.74 -28.87 -4.66
C THR A 457 16.86 -28.30 -5.77
N GLY A 458 16.09 -27.23 -5.51
CA GLY A 458 15.27 -26.58 -6.53
C GLY A 458 16.05 -25.60 -7.40
N GLN A 459 15.32 -24.88 -8.24
CA GLN A 459 15.92 -23.95 -9.21
C GLN A 459 16.44 -22.69 -8.53
N THR A 460 17.46 -22.07 -9.14
CA THR A 460 17.86 -20.70 -8.82
C THR A 460 17.41 -19.78 -9.96
N ASN A 461 16.48 -18.88 -9.68
CA ASN A 461 15.95 -17.92 -10.66
C ASN A 461 16.49 -16.53 -10.36
N ILE A 462 17.29 -15.95 -11.25
CA ILE A 462 17.79 -14.58 -11.14
C ILE A 462 17.01 -13.71 -12.12
N ASN A 463 15.91 -13.16 -11.63
CA ASN A 463 14.99 -12.36 -12.44
C ASN A 463 15.44 -10.89 -12.53
N ALA A 464 16.14 -10.38 -11.51
CA ALA A 464 16.74 -9.04 -11.49
C ALA A 464 17.86 -8.92 -10.44
N GLY A 465 18.77 -7.96 -10.63
CA GLY A 465 19.90 -7.72 -9.72
C GLY A 465 21.00 -8.76 -9.84
N THR A 466 21.72 -9.00 -8.74
CA THR A 466 22.93 -9.84 -8.75
C THR A 466 22.85 -10.92 -7.67
N ILE A 467 23.31 -12.14 -7.99
CA ILE A 467 23.71 -13.13 -6.98
C ILE A 467 25.23 -13.24 -6.95
N SER A 468 25.83 -12.90 -5.82
CA SER A 468 27.25 -13.05 -5.56
C SER A 468 27.51 -14.34 -4.79
N ILE A 469 28.41 -15.19 -5.27
CA ILE A 469 28.75 -16.46 -4.62
C ILE A 469 30.19 -16.45 -4.11
N THR A 470 30.43 -16.99 -2.91
CA THR A 470 31.78 -17.00 -2.33
C THR A 470 32.53 -18.32 -2.51
N HIS A 471 31.85 -19.39 -2.93
CA HIS A 471 32.44 -20.70 -3.23
C HIS A 471 31.50 -21.56 -4.10
N ASN A 472 31.99 -22.71 -4.57
CA ASN A 472 31.35 -23.51 -5.62
C ASN A 472 29.97 -24.10 -5.27
N ASN A 473 29.67 -24.26 -3.98
CA ASN A 473 28.43 -24.88 -3.51
C ASN A 473 27.36 -23.86 -3.09
N ALA A 474 27.63 -22.56 -3.27
CA ALA A 474 26.71 -21.50 -2.87
C ALA A 474 25.37 -21.52 -3.63
N LEU A 475 25.30 -22.14 -4.82
CA LEU A 475 24.05 -22.26 -5.60
C LEU A 475 23.30 -23.57 -5.35
N GLY A 476 23.52 -24.19 -4.18
CA GLY A 476 22.87 -25.45 -3.83
C GLY A 476 23.43 -26.63 -4.63
N THR A 477 22.64 -27.70 -4.71
CA THR A 477 23.01 -28.89 -5.48
C THR A 477 22.82 -28.64 -6.98
N THR A 478 23.65 -29.26 -7.82
CA THR A 478 23.57 -29.17 -9.29
C THR A 478 22.33 -29.82 -9.90
N GLY A 479 21.33 -30.22 -9.08
CA GLY A 479 20.09 -30.84 -9.53
C GLY A 479 19.08 -29.84 -10.12
N GLY A 480 19.09 -28.60 -9.62
CA GLY A 480 18.26 -27.51 -10.13
C GLY A 480 18.98 -26.68 -11.19
N ALA A 481 18.25 -26.20 -12.21
CA ALA A 481 18.81 -25.25 -13.17
C ALA A 481 19.01 -23.87 -12.54
N THR A 482 20.03 -23.14 -13.00
CA THR A 482 20.14 -21.68 -12.77
C THR A 482 19.61 -20.95 -13.99
N ILE A 483 18.58 -20.14 -13.83
CA ILE A 483 17.94 -19.35 -14.89
C ILE A 483 18.24 -17.88 -14.62
N ILE A 484 18.80 -17.19 -15.61
CA ILE A 484 19.20 -15.79 -15.49
C ILE A 484 18.45 -14.98 -16.53
N ALA A 485 17.65 -14.00 -16.09
CA ALA A 485 16.96 -13.07 -16.96
C ALA A 485 17.93 -12.04 -17.56
N SER A 486 17.53 -11.42 -18.68
CA SER A 486 18.32 -10.36 -19.31
C SER A 486 18.55 -9.20 -18.33
N GLY A 487 19.83 -8.84 -18.12
CA GLY A 487 20.22 -7.75 -17.22
C GLY A 487 20.45 -8.15 -15.76
N ALA A 488 20.19 -9.42 -15.41
CA ALA A 488 20.63 -10.00 -14.15
C ALA A 488 21.99 -10.70 -14.30
N SER A 489 22.69 -10.92 -13.19
CA SER A 489 24.03 -11.53 -13.17
C SER A 489 24.27 -12.49 -12.03
#